data_AF-A0A7C1GAR0-F1
#
_entry.id   AF-A0A7C1GAR0-F1
#
_cell.length_a   1.000
_cell.length_b   1.000
_cell.length_c   1.000
_cell.angle_alpha   90.00
_cell.angle_beta   90.00
_cell.angle_gamma   90.00
#
_symmetry.space_group_name_H-M   'P 1'
#
loop_
_entity.id
_entity.type
_entity.pdbx_description
1 polymer ?
#
loop_
_entity_poly.entity_id
_entity_poly.type
_entity_poly.pdbx_seq_one_letter_code
_entity_poly.pdbx_strand_id
1 'polypeptide(L)'
;MYTRNELMFPPYAIPALRDLRGEEWRQLVERVAALPPTHPDSLAFSLMMIRLDGCMSCETDSYRAMRGCILCAQQTIRRYKGTDQELLQAYEEARRDVVAFLASAVQLAA
;
A
#
# COMPACT_ATOMS: atom_id res chain seq x y z
N MET A 1 3.10 -23.24 -11.82
CA MET A 1 3.19 -21.77 -11.97
C MET A 1 3.29 -21.20 -10.56
N TYR A 2 4.45 -20.74 -10.12
CA TYR A 2 4.56 -20.08 -8.82
C TYR A 2 4.03 -18.66 -8.97
N THR A 3 2.99 -18.32 -8.19
CA THR A 3 2.48 -16.95 -8.13
C THR A 3 3.61 -16.04 -7.65
N ARG A 4 3.84 -14.92 -8.34
CA ARG A 4 4.76 -13.90 -7.82
C ARG A 4 4.14 -13.31 -6.56
N ASN A 5 4.72 -13.64 -5.41
CA ASN A 5 4.32 -13.12 -4.13
C ASN A 5 5.51 -12.47 -3.44
N GLU A 6 5.22 -11.45 -2.65
CA GLU A 6 6.15 -10.75 -1.80
C GLU A 6 5.57 -10.75 -0.40
N LEU A 7 6.45 -10.74 0.60
CA LEU A 7 6.03 -10.68 1.99
C LEU A 7 5.37 -9.33 2.32
N MET A 8 5.83 -8.26 1.65
CA MET A 8 5.34 -6.90 1.81
C MET A 8 4.57 -6.46 0.55
N PHE A 9 3.63 -5.54 0.72
CA PHE A 9 2.88 -4.98 -0.40
C PHE A 9 3.84 -4.35 -1.43
N PRO A 10 3.80 -4.78 -2.71
CA PRO A 10 4.71 -4.28 -3.71
C PRO A 10 4.16 -3.05 -4.46
N PRO A 11 4.98 -2.04 -4.75
CA PRO A 11 4.56 -0.84 -5.48
C PRO A 11 3.91 -1.09 -6.86
N TYR A 12 4.30 -2.16 -7.57
CA TYR A 12 3.66 -2.49 -8.86
C TYR A 12 2.20 -2.93 -8.74
N ALA A 13 1.71 -3.25 -7.54
CA ALA A 13 0.32 -3.62 -7.32
C ALA A 13 -0.60 -2.39 -7.23
N ILE A 14 -0.06 -1.18 -7.01
CA ILE A 14 -0.82 0.06 -6.84
C ILE A 14 -1.79 0.33 -8.01
N PRO A 15 -1.38 0.26 -9.30
CA PRO A 15 -2.28 0.54 -10.42
C PRO A 15 -3.50 -0.40 -10.48
N ALA A 16 -3.36 -1.64 -9.98
CA ALA A 16 -4.43 -2.63 -9.99
C ALA A 16 -5.56 -2.32 -8.99
N LEU A 17 -5.40 -1.28 -8.16
CA LEU A 17 -6.39 -0.84 -7.18
C LEU A 17 -7.24 0.34 -7.65
N ARG A 18 -6.93 0.95 -8.80
CA ARG A 18 -7.51 2.21 -9.30
C ARG A 18 -9.04 2.21 -9.29
N ASP A 19 -9.64 1.19 -9.89
CA ASP A 19 -11.09 1.15 -10.17
C ASP A 19 -11.90 0.42 -9.08
N LEU A 20 -11.36 0.31 -7.86
CA LEU A 20 -12.00 -0.48 -6.79
C LEU A 20 -12.96 0.33 -5.92
N ARG A 21 -12.91 1.65 -5.98
CA ARG A 21 -13.66 2.58 -5.11
C ARG A 21 -14.03 3.84 -5.90
N GLY A 22 -14.52 4.88 -5.22
CA GLY A 22 -14.97 6.13 -5.83
C GLY A 22 -13.83 7.00 -6.34
N GLU A 23 -14.21 8.20 -6.79
CA GLU A 23 -13.33 9.11 -7.53
C GLU A 23 -12.12 9.60 -6.70
N GLU A 24 -12.29 9.89 -5.41
CA GLU A 24 -11.20 10.33 -4.53
C GLU A 24 -10.11 9.26 -4.41
N TRP A 25 -10.52 8.00 -4.26
CA TRP A 25 -9.59 6.87 -4.25
C TRP A 25 -8.89 6.72 -5.59
N ARG A 26 -9.63 6.82 -6.70
CA ARG A 26 -9.08 6.72 -8.06
C ARG A 26 -7.96 7.75 -8.26
N GLN A 27 -8.22 9.00 -7.91
CA GLN A 27 -7.26 10.10 -8.04
C GLN A 27 -6.00 9.87 -7.19
N LEU A 28 -6.16 9.38 -5.95
CA LEU A 28 -5.03 9.02 -5.11
C LEU A 28 -4.18 7.92 -5.77
N VAL A 29 -4.80 6.84 -6.22
CA VAL A 29 -4.09 5.70 -6.84
C VAL A 29 -3.38 6.12 -8.12
N GLU A 30 -4.02 6.88 -9.01
CA GLU A 30 -3.42 7.36 -10.25
C GLU A 30 -2.21 8.26 -9.98
N ARG A 31 -2.34 9.21 -9.06
CA ARG A 31 -1.25 10.11 -8.67
C ARG A 31 -0.06 9.33 -8.13
N VAL A 32 -0.29 8.37 -7.22
CA VAL A 32 0.79 7.60 -6.59
C VAL A 32 1.42 6.61 -7.57
N ALA A 33 0.63 5.96 -8.42
CA ALA A 33 1.10 5.00 -9.41
C ALA A 33 2.05 5.62 -10.46
N ALA A 34 1.97 6.94 -10.68
CA ALA A 34 2.85 7.66 -11.58
C ALA A 34 4.22 8.01 -10.95
N LEU A 35 4.40 7.79 -9.64
CA LEU A 35 5.62 8.14 -8.92
C LEU A 35 6.65 7.00 -8.91
N PRO A 36 7.95 7.31 -8.80
CA PRO A 36 8.96 6.29 -8.54
C PRO A 36 8.65 5.49 -7.27
N PRO A 37 8.95 4.19 -7.21
CA PRO A 37 8.73 3.36 -6.01
C PRO A 37 9.41 3.89 -4.73
N THR A 38 10.50 4.64 -4.88
CA THR A 38 11.27 5.26 -3.79
C THR A 38 10.73 6.63 -3.36
N HIS A 39 9.75 7.19 -4.08
CA HIS A 39 9.14 8.46 -3.74
C HIS A 39 8.37 8.34 -2.39
N PRO A 40 8.46 9.31 -1.48
CA PRO A 40 7.79 9.24 -0.17
C PRO A 40 6.30 8.90 -0.25
N ASP A 41 5.56 9.50 -1.19
CA ASP A 41 4.14 9.20 -1.39
C ASP A 41 3.87 7.76 -1.88
N SER A 42 4.77 7.17 -2.68
CA SER A 42 4.67 5.76 -3.07
C SER A 42 4.98 4.85 -1.90
N LEU A 43 5.99 5.19 -1.09
CA LEU A 43 6.32 4.47 0.14
C LEU A 43 5.16 4.54 1.14
N ALA A 44 4.52 5.70 1.27
CA ALA A 44 3.37 5.92 2.14
C ALA A 44 2.17 5.05 1.73
N PHE A 45 1.88 4.97 0.44
CA PHE A 45 0.80 4.10 -0.05
C PHE A 45 1.12 2.62 0.19
N SER A 46 2.37 2.20 -0.06
CA SER A 46 2.79 0.83 0.27
C SER A 46 2.69 0.54 1.76
N LEU A 47 3.09 1.48 2.64
CA LEU A 47 2.95 1.34 4.09
C LEU A 47 1.49 1.25 4.54
N MET A 48 0.62 2.07 3.98
CA MET A 48 -0.82 1.99 4.22
C MET A 48 -1.34 0.59 3.85
N MET A 49 -1.01 0.08 2.66
CA MET A 49 -1.45 -1.25 2.24
C MET A 49 -0.86 -2.37 3.09
N ILE A 50 0.42 -2.29 3.50
CA ILE A 50 1.03 -3.25 4.43
C ILE A 50 0.22 -3.38 5.72
N ARG A 51 -0.28 -2.25 6.25
CA ARG A 51 -1.12 -2.19 7.45
C ARG A 51 -2.52 -2.77 7.20
N LEU A 52 -3.17 -2.39 6.10
CA LEU A 52 -4.52 -2.83 5.76
C LEU A 52 -4.59 -4.32 5.38
N ASP A 53 -3.63 -4.80 4.59
CA ASP A 53 -3.54 -6.20 4.15
C ASP A 53 -3.07 -7.14 5.29
N GLY A 54 -2.49 -6.56 6.34
CA GLY A 54 -1.82 -7.29 7.41
C GLY A 54 -0.61 -8.07 6.88
N CYS A 55 0.19 -7.47 6.00
CA CYS A 55 1.35 -8.12 5.37
C CYS A 55 2.40 -8.59 6.39
N MET A 56 2.51 -7.92 7.54
CA MET A 56 3.47 -8.28 8.59
C MET A 56 3.24 -9.69 9.17
N SER A 57 2.04 -10.26 9.02
CA SER A 57 1.70 -11.62 9.44
C SER A 57 1.54 -12.58 8.23
N CYS A 58 2.04 -12.20 7.06
CA CYS A 58 2.01 -13.01 5.86
C CYS A 58 3.24 -13.92 5.82
N GLU A 59 3.00 -15.22 5.81
CA GLU A 59 4.05 -16.25 5.69
C GLU A 59 3.98 -16.91 4.31
N THR A 60 5.11 -17.44 3.82
CA THR A 60 5.27 -17.94 2.44
C THR A 60 4.28 -19.04 2.06
N ASP A 61 3.85 -19.85 3.02
CA ASP A 61 2.87 -20.94 2.90
C ASP A 61 1.44 -20.51 3.28
N SER A 62 1.24 -19.24 3.67
CA SER A 62 -0.09 -18.73 3.97
C SER A 62 -0.96 -18.66 2.71
N TYR A 63 -2.27 -18.84 2.88
CA TYR A 63 -3.25 -18.67 1.79
C TYR A 63 -3.12 -17.31 1.10
N ARG A 64 -2.76 -16.26 1.85
CA ARG A 64 -2.54 -14.90 1.32
C ARG A 64 -1.34 -14.86 0.39
N ALA A 65 -0.19 -15.42 0.80
CA ALA A 65 1.01 -15.48 -0.03
C ALA A 65 0.78 -16.30 -1.30
N MET A 66 0.17 -17.48 -1.20
CA MET A 66 -0.07 -18.34 -2.36
C MET A 66 -0.99 -17.68 -3.41
N ARG A 67 -1.93 -16.85 -2.97
CA ARG A 67 -2.89 -16.15 -3.83
C ARG A 67 -2.28 -14.94 -4.58
N GLY A 68 -1.19 -14.36 -4.09
CA GLY A 68 -0.50 -13.24 -4.72
C GLY A 68 -0.99 -11.86 -4.26
N CYS A 69 -0.04 -10.91 -4.18
CA CYS A 69 -0.24 -9.62 -3.53
C CYS A 69 -1.35 -8.78 -4.17
N ILE A 70 -1.46 -8.78 -5.50
CA ILE A 70 -2.52 -8.03 -6.21
C ILE A 70 -3.91 -8.50 -5.78
N LEU A 71 -4.14 -9.82 -5.76
CA LEU A 71 -5.45 -10.37 -5.39
C LEU A 71 -5.74 -10.17 -3.90
N CYS A 72 -4.71 -10.21 -3.05
CA CYS A 72 -4.84 -9.87 -1.63
C CYS A 72 -5.29 -8.42 -1.44
N ALA A 73 -4.54 -7.48 -2.04
CA ALA A 73 -4.83 -6.05 -1.95
C ALA A 73 -6.20 -5.67 -2.52
N GLN A 74 -6.56 -6.21 -3.69
CA GLN A 74 -7.89 -6.00 -4.27
C GLN A 74 -9.00 -6.48 -3.34
N GLN A 75 -8.82 -7.64 -2.69
CA GLN A 75 -9.79 -8.15 -1.73
C GLN A 75 -9.89 -7.23 -0.50
N THR A 76 -8.77 -6.78 0.05
CA THR A 76 -8.74 -5.87 1.19
C THR A 76 -9.54 -4.60 0.90
N ILE A 77 -9.25 -3.92 -0.20
CA ILE A 77 -9.94 -2.67 -0.57
C ILE A 77 -11.43 -2.90 -0.85
N ARG A 78 -11.80 -3.98 -1.55
CA ARG A 78 -13.21 -4.30 -1.81
C ARG A 78 -13.99 -4.63 -0.54
N ARG A 79 -13.35 -5.22 0.47
CA ARG A 79 -13.97 -5.59 1.75
C ARG A 79 -13.89 -4.50 2.81
N TYR A 80 -13.17 -3.41 2.54
CA TYR A 80 -13.04 -2.29 3.46
C TYR A 80 -14.41 -1.63 3.69
N LYS A 81 -14.86 -1.66 4.94
CA LYS A 81 -16.20 -1.20 5.34
C LYS A 81 -16.30 0.32 5.52
N GLY A 82 -15.16 1.00 5.67
CA GLY A 82 -15.09 2.44 5.83
C GLY A 82 -15.28 3.20 4.52
N THR A 83 -15.34 4.52 4.63
CA THR A 83 -15.47 5.44 3.49
C THR A 83 -14.16 5.61 2.71
N ASP A 84 -14.24 6.20 1.51
CA ASP A 84 -13.03 6.57 0.75
C ASP A 84 -12.21 7.62 1.51
N GLN A 85 -12.87 8.54 2.22
CA GLN A 85 -12.21 9.52 3.07
C GLN A 85 -11.39 8.88 4.19
N GLU A 86 -11.89 7.80 4.82
CA GLU A 86 -11.13 7.04 5.82
C GLU A 86 -9.88 6.37 5.21
N LEU A 87 -9.96 5.87 3.97
CA LEU A 87 -8.79 5.35 3.25
C LEU A 87 -7.77 6.46 2.95
N LEU A 88 -8.23 7.63 2.51
CA LEU A 88 -7.38 8.80 2.30
C LEU A 88 -6.72 9.27 3.61
N GLN A 89 -7.45 9.21 4.73
CA GLN A 89 -6.90 9.51 6.04
C GLN A 89 -5.82 8.49 6.46
N ALA A 90 -6.06 7.20 6.23
CA ALA A 90 -5.08 6.15 6.48
C ALA A 90 -3.80 6.33 5.62
N TYR A 91 -3.97 6.80 4.38
CA TYR A 91 -2.86 7.19 3.53
C TYR A 91 -2.06 8.37 4.12
N GLU A 92 -2.74 9.42 4.58
CA GLU A 92 -2.08 10.59 5.17
C GLU A 92 -1.39 10.26 6.51
N GLU A 93 -1.94 9.35 7.30
CA GLU A 93 -1.28 8.77 8.47
C GLU A 93 0.03 8.06 8.09
N ALA A 94 -0.03 7.16 7.11
CA ALA A 94 1.17 6.49 6.62
C ALA A 94 2.19 7.47 6.02
N ARG A 95 1.73 8.53 5.34
CA ARG A 95 2.60 9.58 4.79
C ARG A 95 3.34 10.34 5.87
N ARG A 96 2.66 10.71 6.95
CA ARG A 96 3.29 11.36 8.13
C ARG A 96 4.38 10.47 8.73
N ASP A 97 4.12 9.18 8.86
CA ASP A 97 5.10 8.23 9.40
C ASP A 97 6.34 8.09 8.51
N VAL A 98 6.14 7.99 7.19
CA VAL A 98 7.26 7.94 6.21
C VAL A 98 8.08 9.23 6.27
N VAL A 99 7.43 10.40 6.25
CA VAL A 99 8.13 11.69 6.32
C VAL A 99 8.91 11.83 7.62
N ALA A 100 8.31 11.46 8.76
CA ALA A 100 8.97 11.50 10.06
C ALA A 100 10.21 10.58 10.09
N PHE A 101 10.10 9.38 9.53
CA PHE A 101 11.22 8.45 9.41
C PHE A 101 12.33 8.98 8.49
N LEU A 102 11.99 9.53 7.33
CA LEU A 102 12.98 10.10 6.42
C LEU A 102 13.69 11.32 7.04
N ALA A 103 12.96 12.16 7.77
CA ALA A 103 13.55 13.30 8.48
C ALA A 103 14.53 12.84 9.58
N SER A 104 14.20 11.80 10.34
CA SER A 104 15.10 11.26 11.37
C SER A 104 16.29 10.50 10.78
N ALA A 105 16.11 9.80 9.66
CA ALA A 105 17.20 9.11 8.96
C ALA A 105 18.26 10.09 8.44
N VAL A 106 17.84 11.28 7.98
CA VAL A 106 18.76 12.36 7.59
C VAL A 106 19.57 12.88 8.79
N GLN A 107 18.99 12.91 9.99
CA GLN A 107 19.68 13.35 11.21
C GLN A 107 20.70 12.32 11.73
N LEU A 108 20.50 11.02 11.47
CA LEU A 108 21.45 9.96 11.85
C LEU A 108 22.65 9.87 10.90
N ALA A 109 22.53 10.43 9.70
CA ALA A 109 23.58 10.43 8.68
C ALA A 109 24.44 11.70 8.67
N ALA A 110 24.16 12.67 9.57
CA ALA A 110 24.86 13.95 9.72
C ALA A 110 25.72 13.95 10.99
#